data_AF-A0A9W7CR73-F1
#
_entry.id   AF-A0A9W7CR73-F1
#
_cell.length_a   1.000
_cell.length_b   1.000
_cell.length_c   1.000
_cell.angle_alpha   90.00
_cell.angle_beta   90.00
_cell.angle_gamma   90.00
#
_symmetry.space_group_name_H-M   'P 1'
#
loop_
_entity.id
_entity.type
_entity.pdbx_description
1 polymer ?
#
loop_
_entity_poly.entity_id
_entity_poly.type
_entity_poly.pdbx_seq_one_letter_code
_entity_poly.pdbx_strand_id
1 'polypeptide(L)'
;MFAYELEGLKRLNIEAVKWGSSYRVKVRGRTGKMVYVSNVSRPINQRLLAKQYNVSIETLGKHLSPDFKADPKYRFYNGNHMESHLYEGIEANDFYNKLENVLSTQTSAFKINIALGYELISKTDPDDTRYFYPNLANT
;
A
#
# COMPACT_ATOMS: atom_id res chain seq x y z
N MET A 1 1.43 1.28 10.52
CA MET A 1 0.57 0.53 9.58
C MET A 1 1.39 0.31 8.35
N PHE A 2 1.42 -0.91 7.82
CA PHE A 2 2.21 -1.21 6.62
C PHE A 2 1.52 -0.70 5.35
N ALA A 3 2.29 -0.47 4.29
CA ALA A 3 1.76 0.02 3.01
C ALA A 3 0.71 -0.93 2.41
N TYR A 4 0.92 -2.25 2.50
CA TYR A 4 -0.04 -3.25 2.01
C TYR A 4 -1.35 -3.24 2.81
N GLU A 5 -1.30 -2.97 4.12
CA GLU A 5 -2.51 -2.84 4.94
C GLU A 5 -3.33 -1.62 4.51
N LEU A 6 -2.66 -0.48 4.27
CA LEU A 6 -3.32 0.75 3.84
C LEU A 6 -4.00 0.56 2.47
N GLU A 7 -3.33 -0.12 1.55
CA GLU A 7 -3.89 -0.45 0.23
C GLU A 7 -5.08 -1.42 0.37
N GLY A 8 -4.97 -2.42 1.24
CA GLY A 8 -6.06 -3.33 1.60
C GLY A 8 -7.30 -2.60 2.11
N LEU A 9 -7.11 -1.60 2.98
CA LEU A 9 -8.19 -0.75 3.50
C LEU A 9 -8.83 0.11 2.41
N LYS A 10 -8.03 0.72 1.53
CA LYS A 10 -8.55 1.49 0.38
C LYS A 10 -9.43 0.62 -0.52
N ARG A 11 -9.03 -0.62 -0.81
CA ARG A 11 -9.82 -1.59 -1.60
C ARG A 11 -11.16 -1.94 -0.95
N LEU A 12 -11.24 -1.87 0.38
CA LEU A 12 -12.47 -2.09 1.13
C LEU A 12 -13.29 -0.80 1.36
N ASN A 13 -12.89 0.31 0.73
CA ASN A 13 -13.47 1.63 0.95
C ASN A 13 -13.44 2.06 2.44
N ILE A 14 -12.37 1.68 3.15
CA ILE A 14 -12.13 2.04 4.55
C ILE A 14 -11.08 3.15 4.58
N GLU A 15 -11.48 4.34 5.03
CA GLU A 15 -10.56 5.46 5.19
C GLU A 15 -9.62 5.28 6.38
N ALA A 16 -8.32 5.43 6.11
CA ALA A 16 -7.30 5.58 7.13
C ALA A 16 -6.85 7.03 7.22
N VAL A 17 -6.78 7.56 8.44
CA VAL A 17 -6.39 8.93 8.74
C VAL A 17 -4.90 8.98 9.04
N LYS A 18 -4.17 9.90 8.39
CA LYS A 18 -2.76 10.16 8.68
C LYS A 18 -2.61 10.74 10.08
N TRP A 19 -1.74 10.16 10.89
CA TRP A 19 -1.52 10.50 12.30
C TRP A 19 -0.02 10.52 12.62
N GLY A 20 0.62 11.67 12.40
CA GLY A 20 2.09 11.78 12.44
C GLY A 20 2.71 10.97 11.30
N SER A 21 3.65 10.07 11.65
CA SER A 21 4.33 9.17 10.69
C SER A 21 3.57 7.87 10.38
N SER A 22 2.36 7.66 10.90
CA SER A 22 1.59 6.43 10.63
C SER A 22 0.13 6.73 10.31
N TYR A 23 -0.55 5.77 9.70
CA TYR A 23 -2.00 5.80 9.49
C TYR A 23 -2.75 5.12 10.64
N ARG A 24 -3.99 5.56 10.88
CA ARG A 24 -4.92 4.97 11.84
C ARG A 24 -6.34 4.90 11.28
N VAL A 25 -7.08 3.85 11.63
CA VAL A 25 -8.49 3.71 11.28
C VAL A 25 -9.36 4.06 12.47
N LYS A 26 -10.40 4.86 12.24
CA LYS A 26 -11.40 5.18 13.25
C LYS A 26 -12.37 4.01 13.40
N VAL A 27 -12.52 3.48 14.61
CA VAL A 27 -13.42 2.36 14.91
C VAL A 27 -14.15 2.58 16.23
N ARG A 28 -15.30 1.93 16.41
CA ARG A 28 -15.97 1.89 17.71
C ARG A 28 -15.31 0.84 18.61
N GLY A 29 -14.73 1.26 19.71
CA GLY A 29 -14.07 0.40 20.69
C GLY A 29 -15.05 -0.44 21.51
N ARG A 30 -14.51 -1.36 22.34
CA ARG A 30 -15.31 -2.27 23.17
C ARG A 30 -16.26 -1.56 24.13
N THR A 31 -15.88 -0.37 24.60
CA THR A 31 -16.68 0.47 25.50
C THR A 31 -17.71 1.34 24.77
N GLY A 32 -17.86 1.20 23.45
CA GLY A 32 -18.76 2.00 22.62
C GLY A 32 -18.20 3.37 22.20
N LYS A 33 -17.05 3.80 22.73
CA LYS A 33 -16.38 5.05 22.34
C LYS A 33 -15.62 4.90 21.02
N MET A 34 -15.52 5.98 20.25
CA MET A 34 -14.69 6.00 19.03
C MET A 34 -13.20 6.05 19.41
N VAL A 35 -12.41 5.19 18.79
CA VAL A 35 -10.96 5.07 18.99
C VAL A 35 -10.24 4.97 17.63
N TYR A 36 -8.96 5.32 17.62
CA TYR A 36 -8.11 5.21 16.42
C TYR A 36 -7.13 4.06 16.59
N VAL A 37 -7.15 3.08 15.68
CA VAL A 37 -6.29 1.89 15.71
C VAL A 37 -5.25 1.93 14.59
N SER A 38 -3.99 1.64 14.91
CA SER A 38 -2.87 1.67 13.95
C SER A 38 -2.46 0.29 13.42
N ASN A 39 -2.55 -0.76 14.24
CA ASN A 39 -2.19 -2.13 13.87
C ASN A 39 -3.46 -2.91 13.48
N VAL A 40 -3.85 -2.81 12.21
CA VAL A 40 -5.11 -3.38 11.71
C VAL A 40 -5.03 -4.88 11.47
N SER A 41 -3.82 -5.44 11.30
CA SER A 41 -3.60 -6.90 11.27
C SER A 41 -3.88 -7.61 12.60
N ARG A 42 -3.88 -6.90 13.74
CA ARG A 42 -4.15 -7.53 15.04
C ARG A 42 -5.58 -8.08 15.09
N PRO A 43 -5.80 -9.36 15.48
CA PRO A 43 -7.14 -9.99 15.43
C PRO A 43 -8.23 -9.24 16.19
N ILE A 44 -7.87 -8.61 17.32
CA ILE A 44 -8.81 -7.79 18.10
C ILE A 44 -9.26 -6.57 17.30
N ASN A 45 -8.33 -5.91 16.60
CA ASN A 45 -8.63 -4.73 15.80
C ASN A 45 -9.41 -5.12 14.54
N GLN A 46 -9.06 -6.23 13.88
CA GLN A 46 -9.83 -6.76 12.75
C GLN A 46 -11.31 -6.96 13.10
N ARG A 47 -11.62 -7.52 14.28
CA ARG A 47 -13.02 -7.66 14.74
C ARG A 47 -13.73 -6.32 14.89
N LEU A 48 -13.03 -5.28 15.36
CA LEU A 48 -13.60 -3.94 15.49
C LEU A 48 -13.84 -3.30 14.11
N LEU A 49 -12.90 -3.44 13.18
CA LEU A 49 -13.06 -2.96 11.81
C LEU A 49 -14.19 -3.70 11.08
N ALA A 50 -14.20 -5.03 11.13
CA ALA A 50 -15.22 -5.89 10.53
C ALA A 50 -16.63 -5.47 10.98
N LYS A 51 -16.81 -5.24 12.29
CA LYS A 51 -18.08 -4.77 12.85
C LYS A 51 -18.43 -3.35 12.43
N GLN A 52 -17.47 -2.44 12.40
CA GLN A 52 -17.70 -1.01 12.09
C GLN A 52 -18.05 -0.79 10.62
N TYR A 53 -17.36 -1.48 9.72
CA TYR A 53 -17.46 -1.29 8.27
C TYR A 53 -18.31 -2.37 7.59
N ASN A 54 -18.94 -3.26 8.36
CA ASN A 54 -19.78 -4.35 7.86
C ASN A 54 -19.06 -5.23 6.82
N VAL A 55 -17.80 -5.58 7.10
CA VAL A 55 -16.96 -6.45 6.27
C VAL A 55 -16.71 -7.75 7.04
N SER A 56 -16.74 -8.90 6.37
CA SER A 56 -16.42 -10.17 7.03
C SER A 56 -14.95 -10.19 7.50
N ILE A 57 -14.67 -10.89 8.61
CA ILE A 57 -13.30 -11.00 9.13
C ILE A 57 -12.39 -11.69 8.09
N GLU A 58 -12.93 -12.66 7.35
CA GLU A 58 -12.19 -13.37 6.30
C GLU A 58 -11.83 -12.45 5.14
N THR A 59 -12.78 -11.66 4.65
CA THR A 59 -12.53 -10.65 3.59
C THR A 59 -11.53 -9.61 4.08
N LEU A 60 -11.68 -9.12 5.30
CA LEU A 60 -10.75 -8.15 5.88
C LEU A 60 -9.34 -8.74 6.03
N GLY A 61 -9.22 -9.95 6.58
CA GLY A 61 -7.95 -10.64 6.74
C GLY A 61 -7.27 -10.94 5.39
N LYS A 62 -8.06 -11.34 4.39
CA LYS A 62 -7.58 -11.50 3.01
C LYS A 62 -7.02 -10.17 2.49
N HIS A 63 -7.80 -9.09 2.56
CA HIS A 63 -7.37 -7.79 2.02
C HIS A 63 -6.20 -7.15 2.76
N LEU A 64 -6.03 -7.44 4.04
CA LEU A 64 -4.90 -6.98 4.86
C LEU A 64 -3.69 -7.91 4.83
N SER A 65 -3.75 -9.06 4.13
CA SER A 65 -2.63 -9.98 4.07
C SER A 65 -1.50 -9.43 3.18
N PRO A 66 -0.21 -9.56 3.57
CA PRO A 66 0.91 -9.21 2.69
C PRO A 66 0.90 -10.00 1.38
N ASP A 67 0.35 -11.22 1.40
CA ASP A 67 0.28 -12.11 0.24
C ASP A 67 -0.91 -11.81 -0.68
N PHE A 68 -1.81 -10.90 -0.28
CA PHE A 68 -2.98 -10.55 -1.07
C PHE A 68 -2.66 -9.57 -2.19
N LYS A 69 -2.18 -10.17 -3.27
CA LYS A 69 -1.97 -9.55 -4.58
C LYS A 69 -3.31 -9.41 -5.30
N ALA A 70 -4.13 -8.42 -4.91
CA ALA A 70 -5.28 -8.05 -5.74
C ALA A 70 -4.85 -7.29 -7.00
N ASP A 71 -3.71 -6.61 -6.93
CA ASP A 71 -3.11 -6.01 -8.10
C ASP A 71 -2.07 -6.99 -8.69
N PRO A 72 -2.32 -7.61 -9.86
CA PRO A 72 -1.31 -8.44 -10.52
C PRO A 72 -0.01 -7.67 -10.82
N LYS A 73 -0.09 -6.33 -10.79
CA LYS A 73 1.00 -5.40 -11.07
C LYS A 73 1.81 -5.00 -9.84
N TYR A 74 1.43 -5.43 -8.63
CA TYR A 74 2.24 -5.20 -7.43
C TYR A 74 3.01 -6.46 -7.01
N ARG A 75 4.33 -6.33 -6.83
CA ARG A 75 5.18 -7.38 -6.27
C ARG A 75 6.01 -6.84 -5.13
N PHE A 76 5.93 -7.54 -3.99
CA PHE A 76 6.75 -7.28 -2.82
C PHE A 76 7.78 -8.40 -2.66
N TYR A 77 9.02 -8.02 -2.39
CA TYR A 77 10.11 -8.92 -2.01
C TYR A 77 10.74 -8.42 -0.71
N ASN A 78 10.89 -9.31 0.26
CA ASN A 78 11.58 -9.02 1.51
C ASN A 78 12.83 -9.90 1.60
N GLY A 79 14.00 -9.29 1.40
CA GLY A 79 15.30 -9.93 1.59
C GLY A 79 15.87 -9.63 2.97
N ASN A 80 16.97 -10.31 3.32
CA ASN A 80 17.64 -10.10 4.61
C ASN A 80 18.22 -8.68 4.78
N HIS A 81 18.49 -7.97 3.68
CA HIS A 81 19.16 -6.67 3.67
C HIS A 81 18.43 -5.59 2.85
N MET A 82 17.42 -5.96 2.07
CA MET A 82 16.63 -5.02 1.28
C MET A 82 15.17 -5.46 1.22
N GLU A 83 14.28 -4.48 1.21
CA GLU A 83 12.90 -4.67 0.76
C GLU A 83 12.74 -4.05 -0.62
N SER A 84 11.99 -4.71 -1.50
CA SER A 84 11.73 -4.23 -2.86
C SER A 84 10.22 -4.17 -3.10
N HIS A 85 9.78 -3.01 -3.59
CA HIS A 85 8.39 -2.74 -3.94
C HIS A 85 8.30 -2.43 -5.43
N LEU A 86 7.76 -3.38 -6.21
CA LEU A 86 7.56 -3.21 -7.65
C LEU A 86 6.08 -2.93 -7.93
N TYR A 87 5.79 -1.82 -8.60
CA TYR A 87 4.46 -1.47 -9.07
C TYR A 87 4.47 -1.29 -10.59
N GLU A 88 3.56 -1.93 -11.31
CA GLU A 88 3.39 -1.75 -12.75
C GLU A 88 2.08 -1.00 -13.05
N GLY A 89 2.06 -0.17 -14.09
CA GLY A 89 0.84 0.51 -14.57
C GLY A 89 0.16 1.42 -13.54
N ILE A 90 0.93 2.10 -12.70
CA ILE A 90 0.44 3.11 -11.76
C ILE A 90 0.25 4.46 -12.43
N GLU A 91 -0.74 5.23 -12.00
CA GLU A 91 -0.87 6.63 -12.44
C GLU A 91 0.25 7.50 -11.86
N ALA A 92 0.60 8.58 -12.56
CA ALA A 92 1.67 9.48 -12.14
C ALA A 92 1.46 10.06 -10.72
N ASN A 93 0.21 10.35 -10.36
CA ASN A 93 -0.13 10.88 -9.03
C ASN A 93 -0.05 9.81 -7.93
N ASP A 94 -0.20 8.54 -8.28
CA ASP A 94 -0.16 7.43 -7.33
C ASP A 94 1.28 7.04 -6.94
N PHE A 95 2.26 7.34 -7.79
CA PHE A 95 3.67 7.12 -7.48
C PHE A 95 4.08 7.81 -6.17
N TYR A 96 3.77 9.10 -6.01
CA TYR A 96 4.14 9.86 -4.81
C TYR A 96 3.45 9.34 -3.56
N ASN A 97 2.17 8.97 -3.67
CA ASN A 97 1.43 8.36 -2.57
C ASN A 97 2.06 7.04 -2.12
N LYS A 98 2.47 6.19 -3.09
CA LYS A 98 3.12 4.91 -2.81
C LYS A 98 4.51 5.10 -2.19
N LEU A 99 5.30 6.02 -2.74
CA LEU A 99 6.60 6.38 -2.18
C LEU A 99 6.46 6.89 -0.76
N GLU A 100 5.56 7.84 -0.51
CA GLU A 100 5.30 8.39 0.84
C GLU A 100 4.90 7.30 1.83
N ASN A 101 4.11 6.31 1.41
CA ASN A 101 3.72 5.22 2.29
C ASN A 101 4.93 4.38 2.73
N VAL A 102 5.81 3.98 1.79
CA VAL A 102 7.08 3.28 2.11
C VAL A 102 7.98 4.17 2.97
N LEU A 103 8.01 5.47 2.64
CA LEU A 103 8.47 6.63 3.41
C LEU A 103 8.22 6.52 4.91
N SER A 104 6.92 6.56 5.20
CA SER A 104 6.36 6.79 6.51
C SER A 104 6.60 5.62 7.47
N THR A 105 6.85 4.42 6.95
CA THR A 105 7.03 3.22 7.76
C THR A 105 8.47 3.04 8.26
N GLN A 106 9.43 3.80 7.75
CA GLN A 106 10.84 3.62 8.12
C GLN A 106 11.15 4.30 9.46
N THR A 107 11.87 3.58 10.32
CA THR A 107 12.20 4.00 11.70
C THR A 107 13.69 4.28 11.91
N SER A 108 14.52 4.00 10.91
CA SER A 108 15.97 4.20 10.92
C SER A 108 16.42 4.89 9.64
N ALA A 109 17.71 5.23 9.52
CA ALA A 109 18.26 5.74 8.26
C ALA A 109 18.39 4.60 7.24
N PHE A 110 18.03 4.87 6.00
CA PHE A 110 17.97 3.88 4.93
C PHE A 110 18.33 4.53 3.59
N LYS A 111 18.81 3.72 2.67
CA LYS A 111 19.07 4.11 1.28
C LYS A 111 17.94 3.57 0.42
N ILE A 112 17.41 4.41 -0.46
CA ILE A 112 16.35 4.04 -1.40
C ILE A 112 16.92 4.10 -2.80
N ASN A 113 16.70 3.05 -3.59
CA ASN A 113 16.91 3.07 -5.02
C ASN A 113 15.53 3.06 -5.71
N ILE A 114 15.29 4.01 -6.60
CA ILE A 114 14.03 4.12 -7.36
C ILE A 114 14.37 3.92 -8.83
N ALA A 115 13.73 2.92 -9.45
CA ALA A 115 13.79 2.70 -10.89
C ALA A 115 12.39 2.90 -11.49
N LEU A 116 12.28 3.76 -12.51
CA LEU A 116 11.03 4.05 -13.20
C LEU A 116 11.06 3.45 -14.60
N GLY A 117 10.05 2.64 -14.90
CA GLY A 117 9.72 2.25 -16.26
C GLY A 117 8.56 3.10 -16.76
N TYR A 118 8.59 3.49 -18.04
CA TYR A 118 7.52 4.27 -18.64
C TYR A 118 7.34 3.94 -20.11
N GLU A 119 6.12 4.17 -20.58
CA GLU A 119 5.78 4.12 -21.99
C GLU A 119 5.73 5.56 -22.52
N LEU A 120 6.56 5.84 -23.53
CA LEU A 120 6.58 7.12 -24.21
C LEU A 120 5.60 7.03 -25.38
N ILE A 121 4.55 7.85 -25.33
CA ILE A 121 3.52 7.95 -26.35
C ILE A 121 3.78 9.24 -27.13
N SER A 122 4.07 9.12 -28.42
CA SER A 122 4.22 10.29 -29.30
C SER A 122 2.88 11.01 -29.47
N LYS A 123 2.92 12.35 -29.42
CA LYS A 123 1.72 13.18 -29.64
C LYS A 123 1.41 13.42 -31.12
N THR A 124 2.40 13.18 -32.00
CA THR A 124 2.33 13.48 -33.43
C THR A 124 2.21 12.23 -34.28
N ASP A 125 2.66 11.09 -33.76
CA ASP A 125 2.58 9.79 -34.42
C ASP A 125 1.92 8.79 -33.47
N PRO A 126 0.66 8.39 -33.73
CA PRO A 126 -0.08 7.49 -32.85
C PRO A 126 0.50 6.06 -32.78
N ASP A 127 1.36 5.68 -33.73
CA ASP A 127 1.99 4.35 -33.77
C ASP A 127 3.39 4.33 -33.12
N ASP A 128 4.02 5.49 -32.88
CA ASP A 128 5.32 5.58 -32.18
C ASP A 128 5.13 5.52 -30.66
N THR A 129 5.00 4.28 -30.17
CA THR A 129 4.96 3.98 -28.74
C THR A 129 6.22 3.23 -28.33
N ARG A 130 6.98 3.76 -27.37
CA ARG A 130 8.26 3.18 -26.94
C ARG A 130 8.25 2.83 -25.46
N TYR A 131 8.55 1.57 -25.16
CA TYR A 131 8.60 1.08 -23.80
C TYR A 131 10.03 1.14 -23.23
N PHE A 132 10.20 1.83 -22.10
CA PHE A 132 11.46 1.90 -21.36
C PHE A 132 11.34 1.06 -20.09
N TYR A 133 12.10 -0.04 -20.03
CA TYR A 133 12.14 -0.92 -18.86
C TYR A 133 12.91 -0.26 -17.71
N PRO A 134 12.42 -0.36 -16.46
CA PRO A 134 13.21 0.03 -15.30
C PRO A 134 14.43 -0.88 -15.19
N ASN A 135 15.61 -0.32 -14.93
CA ASN A 135 16.80 -1.13 -14.72
C ASN A 135 16.73 -1.82 -13.34
N LEU A 136 16.29 -3.09 -13.34
CA LEU A 136 16.13 -3.91 -12.14
C LEU A 136 17.45 -4.50 -11.61
N ALA A 137 18.55 -4.39 -12.37
CA ALA A 137 19.83 -5.00 -11.99
C ALA A 137 20.57 -4.25 -10.86
N ASN A 138 20.15 -3.01 -10.56
CA ASN A 138 20.77 -2.13 -9.55
C ASN A 138 19.83 -1.79 -8.37
N THR A 139 18.65 -2.39 -8.31
CA THR A 139 17.69 -2.29 -7.21
C THR A 139 17.83 -3.49 -6.28
#